data_AF-A0A961IGU2-F1
#
_entry.id   AF-A0A961IGU2-F1
#
_cell.length_a   1.000
_cell.length_b   1.000
_cell.length_c   1.000
_cell.angle_alpha   90.00
_cell.angle_beta   90.00
_cell.angle_gamma   90.00
#
_symmetry.space_group_name_H-M   'P 1'
#
loop_
_entity.id
_entity.type
_entity.pdbx_description
1 polymer ?
#
loop_
_entity_poly.entity_id
_entity_poly.type
_entity_poly.pdbx_seq_one_letter_code
_entity_poly.pdbx_strand_id
1 'polypeptide(L)'
;MQWERVLRDAVHDQEIRELHLRHVPVLKTCENWNDVKEIGTINHRTKYAHYHGILVKYGERIFYVPEERMQALAPFRSWNTKKSIKVTDIQKK
;
A
#
# COMPACT_ATOMS: atom_id res chain seq x y z
N MET A 1 2.82 9.78 15.47
CA MET A 1 3.76 9.39 16.54
C MET A 1 3.60 7.95 17.08
N GLN A 2 2.42 7.41 17.40
CA GLN A 2 2.26 5.94 17.66
C GLN A 2 1.81 5.15 16.40
N TRP A 3 0.87 5.69 15.63
CA TRP A 3 0.30 5.01 14.45
C TRP A 3 1.29 4.75 13.30
N GLU A 4 2.24 5.66 13.08
CA GLU A 4 3.25 5.53 12.02
C GLU A 4 4.24 4.40 12.28
N ARG A 5 4.54 4.09 13.55
CA ARG A 5 5.36 2.93 13.93
C ARG A 5 4.58 1.63 13.73
N VAL A 6 3.32 1.59 14.19
CA VAL A 6 2.45 0.43 14.01
C VAL A 6 2.27 0.07 12.53
N LEU A 7 2.12 1.05 11.63
CA LEU A 7 2.01 0.78 10.19
C LEU A 7 3.32 0.26 9.58
N ARG A 8 4.47 0.74 10.06
CA ARG A 8 5.79 0.28 9.60
C ARG A 8 6.02 -1.19 9.97
N ASP A 9 5.60 -1.59 11.16
CA ASP A 9 5.61 -2.98 11.64
C ASP A 9 4.42 -3.82 11.13
N ALA A 10 3.35 -3.20 10.65
CA ALA A 10 2.15 -3.88 10.18
C ALA A 10 2.36 -4.64 8.87
N VAL A 11 3.37 -4.29 8.09
CA VAL A 11 3.81 -5.07 6.92
C VAL A 11 4.95 -5.98 7.37
N HIS A 12 4.59 -7.06 8.04
CA HIS A 12 5.53 -8.13 8.43
C HIS A 12 5.23 -9.36 7.57
N ASP A 13 6.26 -10.04 7.08
CA ASP A 13 6.13 -11.26 6.27
C ASP A 13 5.20 -11.17 5.04
N GLN A 14 5.14 -10.01 4.37
CA GLN A 14 4.25 -9.78 3.22
C GLN A 14 2.76 -9.88 3.57
N GLU A 15 2.39 -9.69 4.83
CA GLU A 15 1.00 -9.62 5.25
C GLU A 15 0.67 -8.25 5.84
N ILE A 16 -0.57 -7.80 5.69
CA ILE A 16 -1.10 -6.62 6.36
C ILE A 16 -2.51 -6.89 6.87
N ARG A 17 -2.83 -6.43 8.08
CA ARG A 17 -4.20 -6.52 8.59
C ARG A 17 -5.10 -5.54 7.85
N GLU A 18 -6.33 -5.96 7.54
CA GLU A 18 -7.31 -5.09 6.86
C GLU A 18 -7.55 -3.77 7.63
N LEU A 19 -7.61 -3.85 8.97
CA LEU A 19 -7.73 -2.68 9.84
C LEU A 19 -6.63 -1.65 9.57
N HIS A 20 -5.37 -2.10 9.47
CA HIS A 20 -4.24 -1.21 9.21
C HIS A 20 -4.30 -0.64 7.80
N LEU A 21 -4.67 -1.45 6.79
CA LEU A 21 -4.81 -1.00 5.42
C LEU A 21 -5.82 0.14 5.27
N ARG A 22 -6.94 0.09 6.01
CA ARG A 22 -7.94 1.18 6.03
C ARG A 22 -7.40 2.52 6.54
N HIS A 23 -6.37 2.49 7.38
CA HIS A 23 -5.73 3.68 7.93
C HIS A 23 -4.52 4.14 7.12
N VAL A 24 -4.06 3.37 6.13
CA VAL A 24 -2.95 3.79 5.26
C VAL A 24 -3.42 4.97 4.40
N PRO A 25 -2.73 6.11 4.44
CA PRO A 25 -3.08 7.24 3.60
C PRO A 25 -2.81 6.94 2.12
N VAL A 26 -3.67 7.47 1.26
CA VAL A 26 -3.48 7.39 -0.19
C VAL A 26 -2.45 8.44 -0.63
N LEU A 27 -1.38 8.03 -1.31
CA LEU A 27 -0.40 8.97 -1.87
C LEU A 27 -0.97 9.64 -3.12
N LYS A 28 -1.52 10.84 -2.96
CA LYS A 28 -2.12 11.61 -4.05
C LYS A 28 -1.06 12.18 -4.99
N THR A 29 -0.06 12.84 -4.43
CA THR A 29 1.03 13.50 -5.13
C THR A 29 2.31 13.41 -4.28
N CYS A 30 3.46 13.52 -4.94
CA CYS A 30 4.76 13.71 -4.30
C CYS A 30 5.64 14.56 -5.23
N GLU A 31 6.71 15.13 -4.69
CA GLU A 31 7.63 15.97 -5.47
C GLU A 31 8.36 15.16 -6.56
N ASN A 32 8.79 13.94 -6.19
CA ASN A 32 9.50 13.04 -7.09
C ASN A 32 9.02 11.61 -6.89
N TRP A 33 8.36 11.06 -7.92
CA TRP A 33 7.86 9.69 -7.90
C TRP A 33 9.00 8.65 -7.90
N ASN A 34 10.20 8.99 -8.37
CA ASN A 34 11.33 8.05 -8.37
C ASN A 34 11.84 7.74 -6.95
N ASP A 35 11.56 8.61 -5.98
CA ASP A 35 11.94 8.39 -4.57
C ASP A 35 10.98 7.45 -3.82
N VAL A 36 9.85 7.13 -4.45
CA VAL A 36 8.81 6.26 -3.89
C VAL A 36 9.21 4.80 -4.12
N LYS A 37 9.49 4.08 -3.02
CA LYS A 37 9.93 2.68 -3.03
C LYS A 37 8.76 1.73 -2.89
N GLU A 38 8.64 0.76 -3.77
CA GLU A 38 7.59 -0.26 -3.73
C GLU A 38 7.81 -1.25 -2.58
N ILE A 39 6.74 -1.53 -1.84
CA ILE A 39 6.71 -2.56 -0.79
C ILE A 39 6.09 -3.85 -1.35
N GLY A 40 4.92 -3.73 -1.98
CA GLY A 40 4.23 -4.82 -2.65
C GLY A 40 2.80 -4.47 -3.06
N THR A 41 2.25 -5.22 -4.00
CA THR A 41 0.90 -5.04 -4.53
C THR A 41 -0.15 -5.58 -3.57
N ILE A 42 -1.34 -5.00 -3.61
CA ILE A 42 -2.51 -5.46 -2.87
C ILE A 42 -3.63 -5.66 -3.88
N ASN A 43 -4.25 -6.84 -3.80
CA ASN A 43 -5.53 -7.11 -4.44
C ASN A 43 -6.44 -7.77 -3.43
N HIS A 44 -7.26 -6.95 -2.76
CA HIS A 44 -8.16 -7.41 -1.70
C HIS A 44 -9.52 -6.74 -1.78
N ARG A 45 -10.57 -7.55 -1.88
CA ARG A 45 -11.95 -7.09 -1.93
C ARG A 45 -12.60 -7.24 -0.57
N THR A 46 -13.04 -6.12 -0.01
CA THR A 46 -13.85 -6.07 1.22
C THR A 46 -15.33 -5.99 0.87
N LYS A 47 -16.19 -5.99 1.89
CA LYS A 47 -17.64 -5.79 1.72
C LYS A 47 -18.00 -4.44 1.08
N TYR A 48 -17.20 -3.40 1.30
CA TYR A 48 -17.54 -2.02 0.93
C TYR A 48 -16.53 -1.34 0.00
N ALA A 49 -15.35 -1.95 -0.20
CA ALA A 49 -14.27 -1.36 -0.98
C ALA A 49 -13.40 -2.45 -1.63
N HIS A 50 -12.79 -2.13 -2.77
CA HIS A 50 -11.79 -2.98 -3.42
C HIS A 50 -10.44 -2.26 -3.36
N TYR A 51 -9.51 -2.83 -2.60
CA TYR A 51 -8.12 -2.40 -2.58
C TYR A 51 -7.40 -3.09 -3.72
N HIS A 52 -7.25 -2.40 -4.85
CA HIS A 52 -6.41 -2.82 -5.96
C HIS A 52 -5.33 -1.76 -6.25
N GLY A 53 -4.07 -2.10 -5.97
CA GLY A 53 -2.98 -1.14 -6.08
C GLY A 53 -1.68 -1.64 -5.45
N ILE A 54 -0.86 -0.71 -4.97
CA ILE A 54 0.46 -0.98 -4.40
C ILE A 54 0.70 -0.19 -3.12
N LEU A 55 1.29 -0.85 -2.12
CA LEU A 55 1.87 -0.16 -0.97
C LEU A 55 3.27 0.31 -1.30
N VAL A 56 3.54 1.55 -0.95
CA VAL A 56 4.82 2.21 -1.20
C VAL A 56 5.32 2.91 0.04
N LYS A 57 6.64 3.02 0.16
CA LYS A 57 7.31 3.86 1.14
C LYS A 57 7.78 5.14 0.46
N TYR A 58 7.41 6.28 1.03
CA TYR A 58 7.92 7.58 0.61
C TYR A 58 8.43 8.32 1.84
N GLY A 59 9.72 8.64 1.84
CA GLY A 59 10.45 9.08 3.03
C GLY A 59 10.33 8.04 4.17
N GLU A 60 9.78 8.48 5.30
CA GLU A 60 9.60 7.66 6.51
C GLU A 60 8.22 7.01 6.63
N ARG A 61 7.32 7.26 5.68
CA ARG A 61 5.90 6.88 5.75
C ARG A 61 5.52 5.85 4.69
N ILE A 62 4.50 5.06 5.00
CA ILE A 62 3.87 4.11 4.07
C ILE A 62 2.60 4.74 3.53
N PHE A 63 2.40 4.57 2.24
CA PHE A 63 1.22 5.03 1.54
C PHE A 63 0.67 3.95 0.63
N TYR A 64 -0.60 4.12 0.26
CA TYR A 64 -1.27 3.33 -0.74
C TYR A 64 -1.40 4.11 -2.05
N VAL A 65 -1.08 3.44 -3.16
CA VAL A 65 -1.27 3.97 -4.51
C VAL A 65 -2.26 3.04 -5.24
N PRO A 66 -3.43 3.54 -5.66
CA PRO A 66 -4.40 2.75 -6.40
C PRO A 66 -3.89 2.41 -7.80
N GLU A 67 -4.37 1.32 -8.38
CA GLU A 67 -4.01 0.84 -9.71
C GLU A 67 -4.15 1.93 -10.79
N GLU A 68 -5.25 2.69 -10.78
CA GLU A 68 -5.50 3.78 -11.74
C GLU A 68 -4.34 4.78 -11.77
N ARG A 69 -3.76 5.10 -10.61
CA ARG A 69 -2.62 5.99 -10.49
C ARG A 69 -1.32 5.32 -10.94
N MET A 70 -1.17 4.03 -10.68
CA MET A 70 -0.01 3.27 -11.19
C MET A 70 0.00 3.30 -12.72
N GLN A 71 -1.15 3.05 -13.35
CA GLN A 71 -1.31 3.06 -14.81
C GLN A 71 -1.03 4.45 -15.39
N ALA A 72 -1.56 5.51 -14.80
CA ALA A 72 -1.30 6.88 -15.22
C ALA A 72 0.20 7.26 -15.16
N LEU A 73 0.94 6.68 -14.20
CA LEU A 73 2.37 6.93 -14.01
C LEU A 73 3.28 5.93 -14.72
N ALA A 74 2.73 4.83 -15.26
CA ALA A 74 3.50 3.78 -15.92
C ALA A 74 4.38 4.26 -17.11
N PRO A 75 3.99 5.31 -17.88
CA PRO A 75 4.87 5.85 -18.92
C PRO A 75 6.10 6.58 -18.36
N PHE A 76 6.03 7.08 -17.13
CA PHE A 76 7.08 7.93 -16.53
C PHE A 76 7.97 7.17 -15.55
N ARG A 77 7.49 6.06 -15.00
CA ARG A 77 8.25 5.17 -14.13
C ARG A 77 7.82 3.72 -14.28
N SER A 78 8.76 2.81 -14.10
CA SER A 78 8.45 1.40 -13.92
C SER A 78 8.03 1.13 -12.47
N TRP A 79 7.04 0.26 -12.29
CA TRP A 79 6.60 -0.21 -10.98
C TRP A 79 7.14 -1.61 -10.72
N ASN A 80 7.79 -1.83 -9.59
CA ASN A 80 8.21 -3.18 -9.20
C ASN A 80 7.09 -3.92 -8.46
N THR A 81 6.33 -4.72 -9.22
CA THR A 81 5.17 -5.47 -8.71
C THR A 81 5.47 -6.92 -8.33
N LYS A 82 6.75 -7.30 -8.18
CA LYS A 82 7.17 -8.70 -7.91
C LYS A 82 6.67 -9.25 -6.59
N LYS A 83 6.35 -8.40 -5.62
CA LYS A 83 5.89 -8.79 -4.28
C LYS A 83 4.39 -8.52 -4.18
N SER A 84 3.64 -9.51 -3.74
CA SER A 84 2.22 -9.38 -3.41
C SER A 84 2.08 -9.40 -1.90
N ILE A 85 1.25 -8.52 -1.34
CA ILE A 85 0.95 -8.43 0.07
C ILE A 85 -0.43 -9.02 0.31
N LYS A 86 -0.50 -10.02 1.17
CA LYS A 86 -1.74 -10.67 1.55
C LYS A 86 -2.43 -9.86 2.65
N VAL A 87 -3.71 -9.58 2.47
CA VAL A 87 -4.51 -8.91 3.50
C VAL A 87 -5.12 -9.96 4.41
N THR A 88 -4.84 -9.88 5.71
CA THR A 88 -5.44 -10.74 6.73
C THR A 88 -6.61 -10.03 7.39
N ASP A 89 -7.75 -10.70 7.45
CA ASP A 89 -8.93 -10.23 8.16
C ASP A 89 -9.08 -11.00 9.47
N ILE A 90 -9.30 -10.29 10.58
CA ILE A 90 -9.47 -10.91 11.91
C ILE A 90 -10.94 -11.26 12.18
N GLN A 91 -11.88 -10.98 11.26
CA GLN A 91 -13.28 -11.38 11.44
C GLN A 91 -13.50 -12.86 11.08
N LYS A 92 -12.98 -13.75 11.92
CA LYS A 92 -13.61 -15.04 12.18
C LYS A 92 -13.74 -15.23 13.68
N LYS A 93 -14.87 -14.80 14.22
CA LYS A 93 -15.52 -15.43 15.36
C LYS A 93 -17.02 -15.37 15.19
#